data_AF-A0A091HVV1-F1
#
_entry.id   AF-A0A091HVV1-F1
#
_cell.length_a   1.000
_cell.length_b   1.000
_cell.length_c   1.000
_cell.angle_alpha   90.00
_cell.angle_beta   90.00
_cell.angle_gamma   90.00
#
_symmetry.space_group_name_H-M   'P 1'
#
loop_
_entity.id
_entity.type
_entity.pdbx_description
1 polymer ?
#
loop_
_entity_poly.entity_id
_entity_poly.type
_entity_poly.pdbx_seq_one_letter_code
_entity_poly.pdbx_strand_id
1 'polypeptide(L)'
;RLLSETTSVLLSHKVMAEEKGESLNPNSKLLSLVRDSLLPQFEHILMAPDPVPLYALKLLVALTEHNPASVSLVEETHLFPVLFQVILEHQDSILGNTMQTVIALLNNVVANKSTNMMLLFEEGLTHHICNLLIETMTLYLETDDKSSTKTANALLLSLLEILHCMLIYTANIVRQTLQAQKSGTGGDTQAAEDLLLINKPLTDLISLLIQLLPSEDTEIFESSSQCLSLLVQLYGGNSQETMSPENMDSFAEVLKSKKDARQLKLLLRVIKRLVS
;
A
#
# COMPACT_ATOMS: atom_id res chain seq x y z
N ARG A 1 -22.72 -9.69 -7.62
CA ARG A 1 -22.97 -10.14 -6.23
C ARG A 1 -22.76 -11.64 -6.04
N LEU A 2 -23.63 -12.51 -6.57
CA LEU A 2 -23.55 -13.97 -6.34
C LEU A 2 -22.16 -14.56 -6.65
N LEU A 3 -21.59 -14.20 -7.81
CA LEU A 3 -20.25 -14.67 -8.21
C LEU A 3 -19.13 -14.28 -7.23
N SER A 4 -19.17 -13.08 -6.65
CA SER A 4 -18.18 -12.63 -5.67
C SER A 4 -18.32 -13.40 -4.36
N GLU A 5 -19.55 -13.53 -3.86
CA GLU A 5 -19.85 -14.28 -2.63
C GLU A 5 -19.50 -15.77 -2.77
N THR A 6 -19.86 -16.41 -3.89
CA THR A 6 -19.53 -17.82 -4.15
C THR A 6 -18.03 -18.04 -4.30
N THR A 7 -17.31 -17.12 -4.94
CA THR A 7 -15.86 -17.25 -5.14
C THR A 7 -15.10 -17.15 -3.82
N SER A 8 -15.48 -16.20 -2.96
CA SER A 8 -14.90 -16.06 -1.61
C SER A 8 -15.09 -17.34 -0.79
N VAL A 9 -16.29 -17.92 -0.78
CA VAL A 9 -16.59 -19.17 -0.05
C VAL A 9 -15.85 -20.37 -0.63
N LEU A 10 -15.78 -20.50 -1.96
CA LEU A 10 -15.10 -21.62 -2.61
C LEU A 10 -13.59 -21.58 -2.38
N LEU A 11 -13.00 -20.39 -2.38
CA LEU A 11 -11.56 -20.20 -2.13
C LEU A 11 -11.21 -20.36 -0.64
N SER A 12 -12.08 -19.93 0.28
CA SER A 12 -11.86 -20.14 1.72
C SER A 12 -11.93 -21.63 2.11
N HIS A 13 -12.77 -22.42 1.46
CA HIS A 13 -12.85 -23.88 1.69
C HIS A 13 -11.57 -24.64 1.25
N LYS A 14 -10.74 -24.07 0.37
CA LYS A 14 -9.46 -24.64 -0.04
C LYS A 14 -8.47 -24.76 1.12
N VAL A 15 -8.50 -23.82 2.08
CA VAL A 15 -7.63 -23.85 3.27
C VAL A 15 -7.93 -25.06 4.17
N MET A 16 -9.13 -25.66 4.07
CA MET A 16 -9.52 -26.84 4.86
C MET A 16 -9.47 -28.17 4.09
N ALA A 17 -9.23 -28.16 2.77
CA ALA A 17 -9.44 -29.31 1.89
C ALA A 17 -8.17 -29.85 1.20
N GLU A 18 -6.97 -29.43 1.62
CA GLU A 18 -5.70 -29.91 1.03
C GLU A 18 -5.35 -31.39 1.34
N GLU A 19 -6.24 -32.17 1.93
CA GLU A 19 -5.95 -33.57 2.30
C GLU A 19 -6.48 -34.69 1.39
N LYS A 20 -7.21 -34.45 0.29
CA LYS A 20 -7.65 -35.59 -0.57
C LYS A 20 -7.66 -35.34 -2.09
N GLY A 21 -6.70 -36.01 -2.73
CA GLY A 21 -6.62 -36.57 -4.08
C GLY A 21 -7.64 -36.21 -5.17
N GLU A 22 -7.07 -35.80 -6.31
CA GLU A 22 -7.52 -35.95 -7.71
C GLU A 22 -9.04 -36.05 -7.97
N SER A 23 -9.64 -34.89 -8.26
CA SER A 23 -10.77 -34.79 -9.20
C SER A 23 -10.66 -33.45 -9.94
N LEU A 24 -11.11 -33.40 -11.21
CA LEU A 24 -11.09 -32.21 -12.07
C LEU A 24 -11.57 -30.98 -11.29
N ASN A 25 -10.63 -30.09 -10.98
CA ASN A 25 -10.84 -29.02 -10.02
C ASN A 25 -11.89 -28.03 -10.58
N PRO A 26 -13.12 -27.96 -10.06
CA PRO A 26 -14.13 -26.99 -10.52
C PRO A 26 -13.61 -25.53 -10.42
N ASN A 27 -12.61 -25.30 -9.57
CA ASN A 27 -11.92 -24.01 -9.45
C ASN A 27 -11.06 -23.68 -10.67
N SER A 28 -10.47 -24.65 -11.37
CA SER A 28 -9.73 -24.34 -12.62
C SER A 28 -10.68 -23.87 -13.72
N LYS A 29 -11.89 -24.41 -13.75
CA LYS A 29 -12.95 -23.99 -14.68
C LYS A 29 -13.56 -22.64 -14.32
N LEU A 30 -13.74 -22.36 -13.02
CA LEU A 30 -14.16 -21.03 -12.55
C LEU A 30 -13.09 -19.98 -12.86
N LEU A 31 -11.82 -20.26 -12.56
CA LEU A 31 -10.70 -19.37 -12.86
C LEU A 31 -10.54 -19.14 -14.37
N SER A 32 -10.71 -20.18 -15.20
CA SER A 32 -10.71 -20.00 -16.65
C SER A 32 -11.89 -19.16 -17.12
N LEU A 33 -13.09 -19.33 -16.56
CA LEU A 33 -14.25 -18.48 -16.90
C LEU A 33 -14.04 -17.02 -16.46
N VAL A 34 -13.49 -16.80 -15.27
CA VAL A 34 -13.14 -15.46 -14.78
C VAL A 34 -12.12 -14.84 -15.73
N ARG A 35 -11.04 -15.54 -16.06
CA ARG A 35 -9.98 -15.04 -16.93
C ARG A 35 -10.45 -14.80 -18.36
N ASP A 36 -11.13 -15.79 -18.96
CA ASP A 36 -11.38 -15.81 -20.40
C ASP A 36 -12.65 -15.03 -20.78
N SER A 37 -13.60 -14.85 -19.85
CA SER A 37 -14.90 -14.21 -20.14
C SER A 37 -15.18 -12.97 -19.31
N LEU A 38 -14.78 -12.94 -18.04
CA LEU A 38 -15.14 -11.85 -17.14
C LEU A 38 -14.09 -10.73 -17.12
N LEU A 39 -12.81 -11.06 -16.92
CA LEU A 39 -11.70 -10.10 -16.86
C LEU A 39 -11.63 -9.13 -18.05
N PRO A 40 -11.85 -9.55 -19.31
CA PRO A 40 -11.86 -8.63 -20.44
C PRO A 40 -12.93 -7.53 -20.36
N GLN A 41 -13.95 -7.71 -19.53
CA GLN A 41 -15.04 -6.75 -19.34
C GLN A 41 -14.86 -5.90 -18.08
N PHE A 42 -13.82 -6.15 -17.26
CA PHE A 42 -13.67 -5.47 -15.98
C PHE A 42 -13.50 -3.96 -16.11
N GLU A 43 -12.87 -3.47 -17.17
CA GLU A 43 -12.80 -2.04 -17.45
C GLU A 43 -14.22 -1.42 -17.49
N HIS A 44 -15.12 -1.98 -18.29
CA HIS A 44 -16.50 -1.50 -18.39
C HIS A 44 -17.31 -1.71 -17.09
N ILE A 45 -17.05 -2.80 -16.36
CA ILE A 45 -17.76 -3.13 -15.12
C ILE A 45 -17.34 -2.19 -13.98
N LEU A 46 -16.05 -1.82 -13.91
CA LEU A 46 -15.51 -0.92 -12.90
C LEU A 46 -15.95 0.53 -13.12
N MET A 47 -16.29 0.91 -14.35
CA MET A 47 -16.83 2.23 -14.71
C MET A 47 -18.36 2.30 -14.72
N ALA A 48 -19.05 1.21 -14.36
CA ALA A 48 -20.50 1.18 -14.27
C ALA A 48 -20.99 1.96 -13.03
N PRO A 49 -22.26 2.41 -12.99
CA PRO A 49 -22.80 3.05 -11.81
C PRO A 49 -22.85 2.07 -10.61
N ASP A 50 -22.74 2.63 -9.40
CA ASP A 50 -22.87 1.86 -8.17
C ASP A 50 -24.18 1.06 -8.11
N PRO A 51 -24.17 -0.15 -7.51
CA PRO A 51 -23.08 -0.77 -6.74
C PRO A 51 -22.23 -1.76 -7.56
N VAL A 52 -22.26 -1.69 -8.89
CA VAL A 52 -21.65 -2.70 -9.77
C VAL A 52 -20.12 -2.79 -9.58
N PRO A 53 -19.35 -1.68 -9.57
CA PRO A 53 -17.90 -1.72 -9.38
C PRO A 53 -17.49 -2.38 -8.06
N LEU A 54 -18.21 -2.09 -6.97
CA LEU A 54 -17.95 -2.67 -5.64
C LEU A 54 -17.93 -4.20 -5.66
N TYR A 55 -18.88 -4.85 -6.36
CA TYR A 55 -18.93 -6.31 -6.42
C TYR A 55 -17.83 -6.89 -7.32
N ALA A 56 -17.41 -6.17 -8.34
CA ALA A 56 -16.29 -6.56 -9.19
C ALA A 56 -14.97 -6.49 -8.41
N LEU A 57 -14.75 -5.39 -7.68
CA LEU A 57 -13.60 -5.22 -6.80
C LEU A 57 -13.54 -6.32 -5.73
N LYS A 58 -14.66 -6.63 -5.06
CA LYS A 58 -14.71 -7.72 -4.07
C LYS A 58 -14.33 -9.08 -4.65
N LEU A 59 -14.67 -9.34 -5.91
CA LEU A 59 -14.24 -10.56 -6.59
C LEU A 59 -12.73 -10.56 -6.82
N LEU A 60 -12.13 -9.45 -7.27
CA LEU A 60 -10.68 -9.33 -7.44
C LEU A 60 -9.93 -9.46 -6.11
N VAL A 61 -10.44 -8.86 -5.03
CA VAL A 61 -9.86 -9.01 -3.68
C VAL A 61 -9.83 -10.50 -3.30
N ALA A 62 -10.97 -11.19 -3.39
CA ALA A 62 -11.03 -12.62 -3.05
C ALA A 62 -10.10 -13.48 -3.91
N LEU A 63 -9.95 -13.17 -5.20
CA LEU A 63 -9.04 -13.89 -6.11
C LEU A 63 -7.57 -13.66 -5.75
N THR A 64 -7.19 -12.41 -5.49
CA THR A 64 -5.80 -12.04 -5.20
C THR A 64 -5.36 -12.44 -3.79
N GLU A 65 -6.26 -12.42 -2.80
CA GLU A 65 -5.99 -12.84 -1.43
C GLU A 65 -5.74 -14.34 -1.32
N HIS A 66 -6.55 -15.17 -1.99
CA HIS A 66 -6.46 -16.62 -1.86
C HIS A 66 -5.60 -17.31 -2.92
N ASN A 67 -5.29 -16.63 -4.02
CA ASN A 67 -4.45 -17.17 -5.07
C ASN A 67 -3.49 -16.10 -5.60
N PRO A 68 -2.24 -16.05 -5.09
CA PRO A 68 -1.23 -15.08 -5.53
C PRO A 68 -0.96 -15.09 -7.04
N ALA A 69 -1.15 -16.23 -7.72
CA ALA A 69 -1.02 -16.31 -9.19
C ALA A 69 -2.10 -15.49 -9.92
N SER A 70 -3.17 -15.07 -9.24
CA SER A 70 -4.22 -14.25 -9.83
C SER A 70 -3.84 -12.77 -9.90
N VAL A 71 -2.77 -12.35 -9.22
CA VAL A 71 -2.25 -10.97 -9.38
C VAL A 71 -1.76 -10.75 -10.79
N SER A 72 -1.06 -11.72 -11.40
CA SER A 72 -0.61 -11.59 -12.80
C SER A 72 -1.77 -11.41 -13.78
N LEU A 73 -2.97 -11.93 -13.45
CA LEU A 73 -4.16 -11.72 -14.28
C LEU A 73 -4.61 -10.26 -14.29
N VAL A 74 -4.46 -9.54 -13.17
CA VAL A 74 -4.77 -8.10 -13.08
C VAL A 74 -3.75 -7.29 -13.91
N GLU A 75 -2.49 -7.72 -13.90
CA GLU A 75 -1.43 -7.12 -14.71
C GLU A 75 -1.65 -7.34 -16.21
N GLU A 76 -1.93 -8.59 -16.62
CA GLU A 76 -2.16 -9.00 -18.01
C GLU A 76 -3.38 -8.31 -18.65
N THR A 77 -4.32 -7.85 -17.82
CA THR A 77 -5.57 -7.22 -18.27
C THR A 77 -5.52 -5.70 -18.23
N HIS A 78 -4.35 -5.11 -17.92
CA HIS A 78 -4.12 -3.66 -17.86
C HIS A 78 -5.16 -2.93 -16.99
N LEU A 79 -5.53 -3.51 -15.85
CA LEU A 79 -6.58 -2.94 -14.99
C LEU A 79 -6.10 -1.83 -14.05
N PHE A 80 -4.80 -1.63 -13.85
CA PHE A 80 -4.32 -0.61 -12.91
C PHE A 80 -4.76 0.83 -13.22
N PRO A 81 -4.70 1.31 -14.49
CA PRO A 81 -5.24 2.63 -14.83
C PRO A 81 -6.72 2.78 -14.44
N VAL A 82 -7.50 1.73 -14.70
CA VAL A 82 -8.94 1.68 -14.37
C VAL A 82 -9.14 1.71 -12.85
N LEU A 83 -8.34 0.96 -12.08
CA LEU A 83 -8.41 0.96 -10.63
C LEU A 83 -8.04 2.32 -10.04
N PHE A 84 -7.04 3.00 -10.58
CA PHE A 84 -6.69 4.36 -10.17
C PHE A 84 -7.76 5.38 -10.54
N GLN A 85 -8.42 5.22 -11.69
CA GLN A 85 -9.57 6.04 -12.04
C GLN A 85 -10.75 5.83 -11.07
N VAL A 86 -11.01 4.59 -10.63
CA VAL A 86 -12.02 4.31 -9.59
C VAL A 86 -11.68 5.01 -8.28
N ILE A 87 -10.40 5.05 -7.89
CA ILE A 87 -9.94 5.82 -6.72
C ILE A 87 -10.27 7.30 -6.89
N LEU A 88 -9.94 7.89 -8.05
CA LEU A 88 -10.22 9.29 -8.33
C LEU A 88 -11.72 9.62 -8.25
N GLU A 89 -12.58 8.77 -8.83
CA GLU A 89 -14.03 8.96 -8.81
C GLU A 89 -14.66 8.89 -7.41
N HIS A 90 -13.97 8.25 -6.46
CA HIS A 90 -14.46 8.07 -5.09
C HIS A 90 -13.70 8.91 -4.06
N GLN A 91 -12.92 9.91 -4.49
CA GLN A 91 -12.16 10.80 -3.58
C GLN A 91 -13.05 11.55 -2.58
N ASP A 92 -14.27 11.95 -2.96
CA ASP A 92 -15.20 12.61 -2.04
C ASP A 92 -15.73 11.67 -0.93
N SER A 93 -15.49 10.36 -1.06
CA SER A 93 -15.96 9.31 -0.13
C SER A 93 -14.83 8.35 0.24
N ILE A 94 -13.74 8.89 0.80
CA ILE A 94 -12.53 8.14 1.25
C ILE A 94 -12.86 6.97 2.18
N LEU A 95 -13.80 7.16 3.11
CA LEU A 95 -14.23 6.10 4.05
C LEU A 95 -15.28 5.16 3.45
N GLY A 96 -15.64 5.33 2.17
CA GLY A 96 -16.65 4.55 1.47
C GLY A 96 -16.19 3.12 1.16
N ASN A 97 -17.15 2.19 1.07
CA ASN A 97 -16.87 0.77 0.83
C ASN A 97 -16.08 0.50 -0.46
N THR A 98 -16.34 1.26 -1.53
CA THR A 98 -15.61 1.13 -2.80
C THR A 98 -14.14 1.47 -2.60
N MET A 99 -13.83 2.58 -1.92
CA MET A 99 -12.47 2.98 -1.57
C MET A 99 -11.77 1.91 -0.72
N GLN A 100 -12.41 1.45 0.36
CA GLN A 100 -11.84 0.37 1.20
C GLN A 100 -11.53 -0.90 0.38
N THR A 101 -12.41 -1.27 -0.55
CA THR A 101 -12.24 -2.48 -1.35
C THR A 101 -11.12 -2.33 -2.39
N VAL A 102 -10.99 -1.16 -3.05
CA VAL A 102 -9.89 -0.94 -4.01
C VAL A 102 -8.54 -0.85 -3.30
N ILE A 103 -8.48 -0.24 -2.10
CA ILE A 103 -7.24 -0.23 -1.31
C ILE A 103 -6.87 -1.62 -0.82
N ALA A 104 -7.83 -2.44 -0.39
CA ALA A 104 -7.57 -3.85 -0.06
C ALA A 104 -7.01 -4.63 -1.27
N LEU A 105 -7.56 -4.40 -2.47
CA LEU A 105 -7.04 -5.01 -3.70
C LEU A 105 -5.60 -4.56 -3.99
N LEU A 106 -5.33 -3.25 -3.91
CA LEU A 106 -3.99 -2.71 -4.11
C LEU A 106 -3.00 -3.29 -3.10
N ASN A 107 -3.40 -3.44 -1.83
CA ASN A 107 -2.56 -4.04 -0.80
C ASN A 107 -2.16 -5.48 -1.16
N ASN A 108 -3.13 -6.30 -1.59
CA ASN A 108 -2.86 -7.66 -2.07
C ASN A 108 -1.88 -7.68 -3.26
N VAL A 109 -2.02 -6.73 -4.18
CA VAL A 109 -1.15 -6.62 -5.35
C VAL A 109 0.26 -6.23 -4.94
N VAL A 110 0.47 -5.15 -4.18
CA VAL A 110 1.83 -4.68 -3.82
C VAL A 110 2.54 -5.61 -2.83
N ALA A 111 1.80 -6.35 -2.00
CA ALA A 111 2.36 -7.34 -1.09
C ALA A 111 2.82 -8.63 -1.80
N ASN A 112 2.35 -8.86 -3.04
CA ASN A 112 2.69 -10.06 -3.79
C ASN A 112 4.09 -9.93 -4.42
N LYS A 113 4.92 -10.96 -4.20
CA LYS A 113 6.31 -11.02 -4.69
C LYS A 113 6.44 -11.12 -6.21
N SER A 114 5.42 -11.63 -6.90
CA SER A 114 5.44 -11.74 -8.36
C SER A 114 5.05 -10.44 -9.06
N THR A 115 4.57 -9.45 -8.31
CA THR A 115 4.07 -8.19 -8.86
C THR A 115 5.17 -7.40 -9.54
N ASN A 116 4.89 -6.92 -10.74
CA ASN A 116 5.73 -5.95 -11.40
C ASN A 116 5.51 -4.55 -10.81
N MET A 117 6.21 -4.27 -9.70
CA MET A 117 6.12 -2.97 -9.02
C MET A 117 6.49 -1.78 -9.93
N MET A 118 7.38 -1.97 -10.92
CA MET A 118 7.74 -0.88 -11.85
C MET A 118 6.55 -0.46 -12.71
N LEU A 119 5.75 -1.41 -13.19
CA LEU A 119 4.53 -1.11 -13.94
C LEU A 119 3.54 -0.31 -13.10
N LEU A 120 3.37 -0.63 -11.81
CA LEU A 120 2.53 0.16 -10.92
C LEU A 120 3.02 1.60 -10.76
N PHE A 121 4.34 1.78 -10.64
CA PHE A 121 4.94 3.12 -10.56
C PHE A 121 4.71 3.92 -11.85
N GLU A 122 4.87 3.30 -13.02
CA GLU A 122 4.62 3.91 -14.33
C GLU A 122 3.15 4.33 -14.49
N GLU A 123 2.22 3.54 -13.96
CA GLU A 123 0.78 3.85 -13.97
C GLU A 123 0.35 4.86 -12.88
N GLY A 124 1.29 5.39 -12.09
CA GLY A 124 1.03 6.49 -11.15
C GLY A 124 0.77 6.10 -9.70
N LEU A 125 1.10 4.86 -9.28
CA LEU A 125 0.91 4.38 -7.90
C LEU A 125 1.39 5.39 -6.85
N THR A 126 2.59 5.96 -7.03
CA THR A 126 3.18 6.91 -6.09
C THR A 126 2.27 8.09 -5.83
N HIS A 127 1.72 8.70 -6.89
CA HIS A 127 0.90 9.88 -6.76
C HIS A 127 -0.42 9.57 -6.05
N HIS A 128 -1.10 8.48 -6.45
CA HIS A 128 -2.37 8.09 -5.85
C HIS A 128 -2.23 7.73 -4.36
N ILE A 129 -1.22 6.95 -3.99
CA ILE A 129 -0.99 6.56 -2.60
C ILE A 129 -0.57 7.76 -1.75
N CYS A 130 0.24 8.68 -2.30
CA CYS A 130 0.62 9.90 -1.60
C CYS A 130 -0.62 10.76 -1.27
N ASN A 131 -1.47 11.03 -2.26
CA ASN A 131 -2.67 11.85 -2.05
C ASN A 131 -3.65 11.20 -1.05
N LEU A 132 -3.92 9.90 -1.19
CA LEU A 132 -4.81 9.17 -0.29
C LEU A 132 -4.28 9.15 1.16
N LEU A 133 -2.97 9.01 1.34
CA LEU A 133 -2.36 9.09 2.67
C LEU A 133 -2.52 10.47 3.26
N ILE A 134 -2.25 11.54 2.50
CA ILE A 134 -2.44 12.92 2.95
C ILE A 134 -3.87 13.11 3.44
N GLU A 135 -4.86 12.80 2.59
CA GLU A 135 -6.27 12.99 2.94
C GLU A 135 -6.70 12.13 4.14
N THR A 136 -6.28 10.87 4.20
CA THR A 136 -6.63 9.96 5.31
C THR A 136 -5.96 10.38 6.63
N MET A 137 -4.71 10.86 6.57
CA MET A 137 -3.98 11.35 7.75
C MET A 137 -4.57 12.67 8.25
N THR A 138 -4.96 13.58 7.36
CA THR A 138 -5.69 14.80 7.73
C THR A 138 -6.97 14.45 8.48
N LEU A 139 -7.76 13.50 7.96
CA LEU A 139 -8.96 13.02 8.65
C LEU A 139 -8.62 12.43 10.02
N TYR A 140 -7.58 11.60 10.13
CA TYR A 140 -7.17 10.99 11.40
C TYR A 140 -6.77 12.03 12.45
N LEU A 141 -5.97 13.04 12.05
CA LEU A 141 -5.45 14.08 12.94
C LEU A 141 -6.52 15.12 13.34
N GLU A 142 -7.54 15.34 12.50
CA GLU A 142 -8.63 16.28 12.77
C GLU A 142 -9.79 15.67 13.58
N THR A 143 -9.92 14.34 13.63
CA THR A 143 -11.07 13.69 14.28
C THR A 143 -11.01 13.63 15.81
N ASP A 144 -11.92 14.35 16.47
CA ASP A 144 -12.28 14.20 17.90
C ASP A 144 -13.36 13.11 18.13
N ASP A 145 -13.90 12.53 17.05
CA ASP A 145 -15.09 11.66 17.05
C ASP A 145 -14.76 10.16 16.92
N LYS A 146 -15.26 9.34 17.85
CA LYS A 146 -14.77 7.97 18.14
C LYS A 146 -15.30 6.86 17.21
N SER A 147 -16.18 7.15 16.26
CA SER A 147 -16.86 6.13 15.43
C SER A 147 -16.36 6.06 13.99
N SER A 148 -16.03 7.20 13.37
CA SER A 148 -15.34 7.30 12.08
C SER A 148 -13.87 6.87 12.17
N THR A 149 -13.29 6.92 13.38
CA THR A 149 -11.89 6.54 13.64
C THR A 149 -11.58 5.09 13.30
N LYS A 150 -12.48 4.13 13.52
CA LYS A 150 -12.13 2.71 13.24
C LYS A 150 -11.91 2.43 11.76
N THR A 151 -12.81 2.91 10.91
CA THR A 151 -12.68 2.74 9.46
C THR A 151 -11.52 3.58 8.91
N ALA A 152 -11.34 4.80 9.43
CA ALA A 152 -10.19 5.63 9.07
C ALA A 152 -8.86 4.98 9.47
N ASN A 153 -8.77 4.40 10.67
CA ASN A 153 -7.59 3.68 11.15
C ASN A 153 -7.28 2.45 10.28
N ALA A 154 -8.30 1.65 9.96
CA ALA A 154 -8.12 0.48 9.10
C ALA A 154 -7.64 0.86 7.70
N LEU A 155 -8.18 1.94 7.13
CA LEU A 155 -7.72 2.49 5.86
C LEU A 155 -6.28 3.00 5.97
N LEU A 156 -5.98 3.78 7.00
CA LEU A 156 -4.66 4.34 7.25
C LEU A 156 -3.61 3.23 7.37
N LEU A 157 -3.90 2.17 8.13
CA LEU A 157 -3.03 1.00 8.26
C LEU A 157 -2.80 0.34 6.90
N SER A 158 -3.86 0.10 6.12
CA SER A 158 -3.74 -0.49 4.78
C SER A 158 -2.87 0.37 3.84
N LEU A 159 -3.02 1.71 3.90
CA LEU A 159 -2.22 2.63 3.10
C LEU A 159 -0.76 2.69 3.58
N LEU A 160 -0.50 2.62 4.90
CA LEU A 160 0.85 2.55 5.45
C LEU A 160 1.54 1.23 5.08
N GLU A 161 0.80 0.11 4.99
CA GLU A 161 1.33 -1.15 4.50
C GLU A 161 1.75 -1.06 3.02
N ILE A 162 0.90 -0.47 2.17
CA ILE A 162 1.22 -0.22 0.76
C ILE A 162 2.48 0.67 0.64
N LEU A 163 2.52 1.77 1.38
CA LEU A 163 3.68 2.66 1.43
C LEU A 163 4.95 1.89 1.85
N HIS A 164 4.86 1.08 2.90
CA HIS A 164 5.98 0.29 3.38
C HIS A 164 6.49 -0.69 2.30
N CYS A 165 5.58 -1.37 1.58
CA CYS A 165 5.93 -2.23 0.44
C CYS A 165 6.67 -1.46 -0.66
N MET A 166 6.18 -0.27 -1.05
CA MET A 166 6.81 0.59 -2.05
C MET A 166 8.22 1.03 -1.61
N LEU A 167 8.39 1.37 -0.33
CA LEU A 167 9.68 1.81 0.24
C LEU A 167 10.68 0.66 0.36
N ILE A 168 10.24 -0.54 0.78
CA ILE A 168 11.08 -1.73 0.80
C ILE A 168 11.57 -2.08 -0.60
N TYR A 169 10.68 -2.06 -1.59
CA TYR A 169 11.04 -2.31 -2.98
C TYR A 169 12.14 -1.34 -3.45
N THR A 170 11.91 -0.04 -3.27
CA THR A 170 12.86 1.01 -3.64
C THR A 170 14.20 0.85 -2.91
N ALA A 171 14.17 0.63 -1.59
CA ALA A 171 15.38 0.41 -0.79
C ALA A 171 16.17 -0.82 -1.22
N ASN A 172 15.50 -1.88 -1.67
CA ASN A 172 16.16 -3.08 -2.18
C ASN A 172 16.88 -2.80 -3.49
N ILE A 173 16.24 -2.12 -4.45
CA ILE A 173 16.86 -1.76 -5.74
C ILE A 173 18.07 -0.86 -5.52
N VAL A 174 17.93 0.20 -4.71
CA VAL A 174 19.04 1.12 -4.38
C VAL A 174 20.18 0.35 -3.70
N ARG A 175 19.87 -0.52 -2.72
CA ARG A 175 20.90 -1.32 -2.02
C ARG A 175 21.62 -2.27 -2.96
N GLN A 176 20.92 -2.99 -3.83
CA GLN A 176 21.51 -3.91 -4.80
C GLN A 176 22.43 -3.16 -5.76
N THR A 177 21.99 -2.01 -6.24
CA THR A 177 22.77 -1.14 -7.14
C THR A 177 24.05 -0.65 -6.47
N LEU A 178 23.96 -0.14 -5.23
CA LEU A 178 25.13 0.29 -4.45
C LEU A 178 26.11 -0.85 -4.14
N GLN A 179 25.60 -2.08 -3.95
CA GLN A 179 26.44 -3.25 -3.74
C GLN A 179 27.17 -3.65 -5.03
N ALA A 180 26.47 -3.66 -6.17
CA ALA A 180 27.05 -3.97 -7.48
C ALA A 180 28.11 -2.93 -7.91
N GLN A 181 27.91 -1.66 -7.56
CA GLN A 181 28.90 -0.61 -7.77
C GLN A 181 30.17 -0.85 -6.93
N LYS A 182 30.03 -1.25 -5.67
CA LYS A 182 31.18 -1.58 -4.80
C LYS A 182 31.95 -2.82 -5.26
N SER A 183 31.28 -3.79 -5.89
CA SER A 183 31.92 -4.99 -6.42
C SER A 183 32.51 -4.83 -7.83
N GLY A 184 32.41 -3.63 -8.44
CA GLY A 184 32.96 -3.36 -9.77
C GLY A 184 32.19 -4.01 -10.92
N THR A 185 30.99 -4.55 -10.66
CA THR A 185 30.16 -5.25 -11.66
C THR A 185 29.23 -4.30 -12.43
N GLY A 186 29.31 -2.99 -12.18
CA GLY A 186 28.58 -1.96 -12.94
C GLY A 186 27.06 -2.07 -12.78
N GLY A 187 26.56 -1.88 -11.55
CA GLY A 187 25.11 -1.88 -11.28
C GLY A 187 24.37 -0.75 -12.01
N ASP A 188 23.10 -0.98 -12.35
CA ASP A 188 22.23 -0.03 -13.05
C ASP A 188 21.86 1.17 -12.16
N THR A 189 22.76 2.14 -12.12
CA THR A 189 22.61 3.37 -11.34
C THR A 189 21.49 4.27 -11.86
N GLN A 190 21.24 4.25 -13.17
CA GLN A 190 20.20 5.08 -13.77
C GLN A 190 18.81 4.60 -13.35
N ALA A 191 18.53 3.30 -13.45
CA ALA A 191 17.22 2.77 -13.04
C ALA A 191 16.92 3.02 -11.55
N ALA A 192 17.95 2.95 -10.68
CA ALA A 192 17.80 3.26 -9.26
C ALA A 192 17.54 4.76 -9.01
N GLU A 193 18.18 5.65 -9.77
CA GLU A 193 17.95 7.10 -9.69
C GLU A 193 16.57 7.48 -10.21
N ASP A 194 16.16 6.95 -11.36
CA ASP A 194 14.82 7.16 -11.93
C ASP A 194 13.72 6.70 -10.96
N LEU A 195 13.91 5.54 -10.31
CA LEU A 195 12.98 5.06 -9.30
C LEU A 195 12.89 5.99 -8.07
N LEU A 196 14.01 6.56 -7.62
CA LEU A 196 14.02 7.56 -6.56
C LEU A 196 13.31 8.86 -7.01
N LEU A 197 13.47 9.27 -8.26
CA LEU A 197 12.77 10.44 -8.80
C LEU A 197 11.27 10.22 -8.87
N ILE A 198 10.82 9.04 -9.33
CA ILE A 198 9.40 8.67 -9.37
C ILE A 198 8.80 8.70 -7.96
N ASN A 199 9.53 8.21 -6.96
CA ASN A 199 9.07 8.14 -5.58
C ASN A 199 9.33 9.40 -4.73
N LYS A 200 9.90 10.45 -5.33
CA LYS A 200 10.18 11.73 -4.65
C LYS A 200 8.95 12.37 -3.99
N PRO A 201 7.71 12.34 -4.57
CA PRO A 201 6.53 12.89 -3.91
C PRO A 201 6.24 12.30 -2.52
N LEU A 202 6.68 11.06 -2.24
CA LEU A 202 6.51 10.44 -0.91
C LEU A 202 7.26 11.20 0.20
N THR A 203 8.19 12.09 -0.14
CA THR A 203 8.87 12.95 0.85
C THR A 203 7.92 13.95 1.50
N ASP A 204 6.81 14.30 0.85
CA ASP A 204 5.77 15.17 1.40
C ASP A 204 5.05 14.52 2.60
N LEU A 205 5.10 13.19 2.71
CA LEU A 205 4.53 12.43 3.81
C LEU A 205 5.38 12.47 5.09
N ILE A 206 6.62 12.96 5.03
CA ILE A 206 7.55 12.89 6.18
C ILE A 206 6.97 13.65 7.39
N SER A 207 6.45 14.87 7.19
CA SER A 207 5.86 15.66 8.27
C SER A 207 4.64 14.95 8.87
N LEU A 208 3.75 14.42 8.03
CA LEU A 208 2.56 13.71 8.49
C LEU A 208 2.91 12.43 9.25
N LEU A 209 3.92 11.68 8.80
CA LEU A 209 4.38 10.48 9.50
C LEU A 209 4.98 10.81 10.86
N ILE A 210 5.66 11.95 11.01
CA ILE A 210 6.15 12.43 12.31
C ILE A 210 4.97 12.71 13.25
N GLN A 211 3.92 13.34 12.74
CA GLN A 211 2.70 13.65 13.51
C GLN A 211 1.88 12.41 13.90
N LEU A 212 2.06 11.27 13.23
CA LEU A 212 1.47 9.99 13.65
C LEU A 212 2.24 9.26 14.75
N LEU A 213 3.51 9.61 15.01
CA LEU A 213 4.32 8.90 16.00
C LEU A 213 3.74 8.95 17.43
N PRO A 214 3.07 10.03 17.89
CA PRO A 214 2.40 10.06 19.19
C PRO A 214 1.14 9.19 19.30
N SER A 215 0.72 8.50 18.23
CA SER A 215 -0.48 7.64 18.23
C SER A 215 -0.53 6.68 19.43
N GLU A 216 -1.70 6.61 20.07
CA GLU A 216 -2.00 5.60 21.09
C GLU A 216 -2.12 4.20 20.49
N ASP A 217 -2.56 4.11 19.23
CA ASP A 217 -2.60 2.87 18.47
C ASP A 217 -1.18 2.43 18.12
N THR A 218 -0.80 1.25 18.61
CA THR A 218 0.55 0.69 18.48
C THR A 218 0.84 0.27 17.03
N GLU A 219 -0.15 -0.21 16.28
CA GLU A 219 0.03 -0.61 14.89
C GLU A 219 0.31 0.63 14.02
N ILE A 220 -0.43 1.72 14.25
CA ILE A 220 -0.21 3.00 13.55
C ILE A 220 1.17 3.55 13.88
N PHE A 221 1.58 3.52 15.16
CA PHE A 221 2.93 3.94 15.56
C PHE A 221 4.03 3.11 14.88
N GLU A 222 3.91 1.79 14.86
CA GLU A 222 4.93 0.91 14.29
C GLU A 222 5.03 1.09 12.77
N SER A 223 3.89 1.09 12.07
CA SER A 223 3.82 1.25 10.62
C SER A 223 4.32 2.62 10.17
N SER A 224 3.93 3.70 10.86
CA SER A 224 4.42 5.05 10.56
C SER A 224 5.92 5.20 10.82
N SER A 225 6.42 4.66 11.93
CA SER A 225 7.84 4.68 12.29
C SER A 225 8.72 3.92 11.29
N GLN A 226 8.26 2.76 10.81
CA GLN A 226 8.95 1.97 9.78
C GLN A 226 9.01 2.72 8.44
N CYS A 227 7.88 3.27 7.99
CA CYS A 227 7.81 4.06 6.76
C CYS A 227 8.72 5.30 6.84
N LEU A 228 8.65 6.05 7.94
CA LEU A 228 9.49 7.22 8.18
C LEU A 228 10.98 6.86 8.16
N SER A 229 11.36 5.75 8.78
CA SER A 229 12.75 5.30 8.79
C SER A 229 13.30 5.01 7.40
N LEU A 230 12.50 4.37 6.54
CA LEU A 230 12.88 4.07 5.16
C LEU A 230 12.91 5.33 4.29
N LEU A 231 11.91 6.21 4.39
CA LEU A 231 11.88 7.48 3.64
C LEU A 231 13.11 8.33 3.92
N VAL A 232 13.42 8.55 5.20
CA VAL A 232 14.60 9.32 5.61
C VAL A 232 15.91 8.62 5.24
N GLN A 233 15.91 7.29 5.12
CA GLN A 233 17.07 6.55 4.59
C GLN A 233 17.29 6.77 3.09
N LEU A 234 16.21 6.84 2.32
CA LEU A 234 16.26 6.95 0.87
C LEU A 234 16.54 8.40 0.41
N TYR A 235 15.90 9.38 1.07
CA TYR A 235 15.89 10.77 0.62
C TYR A 235 16.63 11.74 1.54
N GLY A 236 17.01 11.32 2.75
CA GLY A 236 17.63 12.19 3.75
C GLY A 236 16.66 13.22 4.35
N GLY A 237 17.21 14.26 4.96
CA GLY A 237 16.47 15.39 5.58
C GLY A 237 16.28 16.60 4.67
N ASN A 238 16.08 16.41 3.36
CA ASN A 238 16.09 17.51 2.39
C ASN A 238 14.85 18.43 2.41
N SER A 239 13.82 18.12 3.22
CA SER A 239 12.60 18.93 3.31
C SER A 239 12.68 19.95 4.45
N GLN A 240 12.56 21.23 4.10
CA GLN A 240 12.66 22.40 5.00
C GLN A 240 11.65 22.40 6.17
N GLU A 241 10.62 21.55 6.13
CA GLU A 241 9.51 21.51 7.10
C GLU A 241 9.64 20.38 8.15
N THR A 242 10.65 19.52 8.06
CA THR A 242 10.84 18.36 8.97
C THR A 242 11.05 18.72 10.44
N MET A 243 11.53 19.93 10.70
CA MET A 243 11.77 20.45 12.05
C MET A 243 10.82 21.61 12.39
N SER A 244 9.61 21.58 11.85
CA SER A 244 8.55 22.51 12.28
C SER A 244 8.27 22.35 13.79
N PRO A 245 7.71 23.38 14.46
CA PRO A 245 7.33 23.30 15.86
C PRO A 245 6.44 22.08 16.16
N GLU A 246 5.47 21.79 15.29
CA GLU A 246 4.53 20.67 15.43
C GLU A 246 5.28 19.33 15.41
N ASN A 247 6.20 19.15 14.47
CA ASN A 247 7.00 17.94 14.34
C ASN A 247 7.95 17.76 15.55
N MET A 248 8.52 18.85 16.04
CA MET A 248 9.36 18.84 17.25
C MET A 248 8.56 18.43 18.50
N ASP A 249 7.33 18.91 18.63
CA ASP A 249 6.43 18.55 19.72
C ASP A 249 6.07 17.05 19.66
N SER A 250 5.73 16.53 18.47
CA SER A 250 5.49 15.09 18.28
C SER A 250 6.70 14.24 18.67
N PHE A 251 7.92 14.62 18.26
CA PHE A 251 9.13 13.91 18.69
C PHE A 251 9.34 13.99 20.20
N ALA A 252 9.15 15.16 20.80
CA ALA A 252 9.32 15.35 22.24
C ALA A 252 8.32 14.51 23.05
N GLU A 253 7.07 14.40 22.59
CA GLU A 253 6.05 13.57 23.21
C GLU A 253 6.44 12.10 23.19
N VAL A 254 6.83 11.58 22.02
CA VAL A 254 7.21 10.16 21.85
C VAL A 254 8.47 9.81 22.65
N LEU A 255 9.46 10.70 22.68
CA LEU A 255 10.68 10.52 23.47
C LEU A 255 10.42 10.50 24.98
N LYS A 256 9.37 11.20 25.45
CA LYS A 256 8.96 11.18 26.87
C LYS A 256 8.13 9.95 27.21
N SER A 257 7.25 9.51 26.29
CA SER A 257 6.26 8.46 26.56
C SER A 257 6.80 7.04 26.34
N LYS A 258 7.62 6.82 25.31
CA LYS A 258 8.11 5.48 24.95
C LYS A 258 9.28 5.03 25.84
N LYS A 259 9.23 3.77 26.28
CA LYS A 259 10.25 3.16 27.16
C LYS A 259 11.10 2.09 26.47
N ASP A 260 10.73 1.67 25.26
CA ASP A 260 11.47 0.66 24.52
C ASP A 260 12.77 1.25 23.94
N ALA A 261 13.90 0.69 24.37
CA ALA A 261 15.22 1.16 23.97
C ALA A 261 15.54 0.96 22.46
N ARG A 262 14.94 -0.03 21.79
CA ARG A 262 15.11 -0.25 20.35
C ARG A 262 14.33 0.80 19.55
N GLN A 263 13.09 1.06 19.94
CA GLN A 263 12.25 2.08 19.31
C GLN A 263 12.85 3.49 19.48
N LEU A 264 13.32 3.83 20.70
CA LEU A 264 14.01 5.10 20.95
C LEU A 264 15.30 5.25 20.12
N LYS A 265 16.10 4.17 19.98
CA LYS A 265 17.30 4.19 19.14
C LYS A 265 16.98 4.42 17.66
N LEU A 266 15.91 3.80 17.16
CA LEU A 266 15.45 4.02 15.79
C LEU A 266 15.03 5.47 15.60
N LEU A 267 14.23 6.02 16.51
CA LEU A 267 13.75 7.39 16.48
C LEU A 267 14.90 8.41 16.51
N LEU A 268 15.87 8.22 17.40
CA LEU A 268 17.06 9.09 17.46
C LEU A 268 17.89 9.03 16.17
N ARG A 269 17.94 7.88 15.50
CA ARG A 269 18.60 7.75 14.20
C ARG A 269 17.85 8.50 13.10
N VAL A 270 16.51 8.46 13.12
CA VAL A 270 15.66 9.25 12.22
C VAL A 270 15.90 10.74 12.44
N ILE A 271 15.76 11.22 13.68
CA ILE A 271 15.98 12.64 14.02
C ILE A 271 17.39 13.09 13.60
N LYS A 272 18.42 12.28 13.89
CA LYS A 272 19.79 12.60 13.46
C LYS A 272 19.89 12.81 11.94
N ARG A 273 19.25 11.95 11.14
CA ARG A 273 19.29 12.05 9.67
C ARG A 273 18.47 13.21 9.12
N LEU A 274 17.42 13.63 9.82
CA LEU A 274 16.63 14.80 9.45
C LEU A 274 17.38 16.12 9.70
N VAL A 275 18.26 16.14 10.71
CA VAL A 275 19.03 17.34 11.11
C VAL A 275 20.40 17.44 10.43
N SER A 276 20.95 16.34 9.91
CA SER A 276 22.30 16.29 9.30
C SER A 276 22.26 16.66 7.83
#